data_AF-A0A961XUI8-F1
#
_entry.id   AF-A0A961XUI8-F1
#
_cell.length_a   1.000
_cell.length_b   1.000
_cell.length_c   1.000
_cell.angle_alpha   90.00
_cell.angle_beta   90.00
_cell.angle_gamma   90.00
#
_symmetry.space_group_name_H-M   'P 1'
#
loop_
_entity.id
_entity.type
_entity.pdbx_description
1 polymer ?
#
loop_
_entity_poly.entity_id
_entity_poly.type
_entity_poly.pdbx_seq_one_letter_code
_entity_poly.pdbx_strand_id
1 'polypeptide(L)'
;MNEKASKFDWSEIHARLERDMARLGTSIADDSVRTGQLLRARTAQLAAISARAAHTSELLRAIVLRVGQERYALPIDSVHEVTKLASVAVVPGAGNSAVGIINWHGELVMAYGLAPLIGIDADENATGRKVVVLRGGEPGLALVVDSVEHVVEIDVVALQPVDPNASRQADIFRGMTSDALLLIDDARLKARLHEELEAA
;
A
#
# COMPACT_ATOMS: atom_id res chain seq x y z
N MET A 1 -24.30 -58.00 -76.96
CA MET A 1 -25.50 -57.48 -76.28
C MET A 1 -25.35 -57.78 -74.79
N ASN A 2 -25.28 -56.70 -73.99
CA ASN A 2 -25.67 -56.48 -72.57
C ASN A 2 -26.25 -57.69 -71.79
N GLU A 3 -26.18 -57.90 -70.46
CA GLU A 3 -26.22 -57.04 -69.24
C GLU A 3 -26.32 -58.05 -68.06
N LYS A 4 -25.76 -57.94 -66.84
CA LYS A 4 -26.11 -57.01 -65.75
C LYS A 4 -25.11 -57.14 -64.60
N ALA A 5 -24.71 -56.00 -64.06
CA ALA A 5 -23.89 -55.85 -62.86
C ALA A 5 -24.62 -56.31 -61.58
N SER A 6 -23.90 -57.01 -60.71
CA SER A 6 -24.36 -57.36 -59.35
C SER A 6 -24.31 -56.14 -58.45
N LYS A 7 -25.41 -55.93 -57.73
CA LYS A 7 -25.78 -54.76 -56.94
C LYS A 7 -24.87 -54.65 -55.71
N PHE A 8 -23.93 -53.71 -55.72
CA PHE A 8 -23.21 -53.31 -54.51
C PHE A 8 -24.18 -52.51 -53.62
N ASP A 9 -24.46 -52.99 -52.42
CA ASP A 9 -25.47 -52.38 -51.55
C ASP A 9 -24.93 -51.14 -50.84
N TRP A 10 -24.92 -50.04 -51.61
CA TRP A 10 -24.53 -48.71 -51.16
C TRP A 10 -25.38 -48.18 -50.00
N SER A 11 -26.59 -48.72 -49.79
CA SER A 11 -27.48 -48.28 -48.72
C SER A 11 -26.98 -48.69 -47.34
N GLU A 12 -26.37 -49.86 -47.23
CA GLU A 12 -25.82 -50.38 -45.96
C GLU A 12 -24.50 -49.70 -45.58
N ILE A 13 -23.68 -49.38 -46.58
CA ILE A 13 -22.45 -48.60 -46.39
C ILE A 13 -22.80 -47.16 -45.97
N HIS A 14 -23.83 -46.55 -46.55
CA HIS A 14 -24.30 -45.23 -46.12
C HIS A 14 -24.85 -45.24 -44.70
N ALA A 15 -25.68 -46.21 -44.34
CA ALA A 15 -26.23 -46.34 -42.99
C ALA A 15 -25.15 -46.64 -41.93
N ARG A 16 -24.02 -47.26 -42.31
CA ARG A 16 -22.87 -47.46 -41.43
C ARG A 16 -22.04 -46.18 -41.29
N LEU A 17 -21.78 -45.47 -42.39
CA LEU A 17 -21.07 -44.19 -42.39
C LEU A 17 -21.82 -43.12 -41.59
N GLU A 18 -23.15 -43.03 -41.71
CA GLU A 18 -23.92 -42.06 -40.91
C GLU A 18 -23.83 -42.36 -39.40
N ARG A 19 -23.86 -43.64 -39.00
CA ARG A 19 -23.68 -44.04 -37.60
C ARG A 19 -22.28 -43.75 -37.07
N ASP A 20 -21.25 -44.00 -37.87
CA ASP A 20 -19.86 -43.76 -37.49
C ASP A 20 -19.52 -42.25 -37.49
N MET A 21 -20.05 -41.49 -38.46
CA MET A 21 -19.91 -40.03 -38.51
C MET A 21 -20.65 -39.32 -37.36
N ALA A 22 -21.83 -39.80 -36.96
CA ALA A 22 -22.55 -39.27 -35.81
C ALA A 22 -21.76 -39.46 -34.50
N ARG A 23 -21.02 -40.58 -34.35
CA ARG A 23 -20.16 -40.85 -33.19
C ARG A 23 -18.87 -40.03 -33.20
N LEU A 24 -18.27 -39.81 -34.37
CA LEU A 24 -17.08 -38.98 -34.53
C LEU A 24 -17.36 -37.49 -34.32
N GLY A 25 -18.52 -36.99 -34.76
CA GLY A 25 -18.93 -35.59 -34.59
C GLY A 25 -19.07 -35.16 -33.13
N THR A 26 -19.55 -36.04 -32.25
CA THR A 26 -19.63 -35.78 -30.80
C THR A 26 -18.27 -35.75 -30.12
N SER A 27 -17.30 -36.56 -30.55
CA SER A 27 -15.96 -36.61 -29.94
C SER A 27 -15.09 -35.40 -30.32
N ILE A 28 -15.24 -34.88 -31.55
CA ILE A 28 -14.49 -33.70 -32.03
C ILE A 28 -15.07 -32.41 -31.43
N ALA A 29 -16.39 -32.34 -31.24
CA ALA A 29 -17.03 -31.22 -30.54
C ALA A 29 -16.60 -31.15 -29.06
N ASP A 30 -16.52 -32.28 -28.38
CA ASP A 30 -16.13 -32.34 -26.95
C ASP A 30 -14.65 -31.96 -26.73
N ASP A 31 -13.77 -32.32 -27.67
CA ASP A 31 -12.34 -31.99 -27.62
C ASP A 31 -12.06 -30.52 -27.92
N SER A 32 -12.80 -29.90 -28.85
CA SER A 32 -12.67 -28.47 -29.15
C SER A 32 -13.18 -27.58 -28.00
N VAL A 33 -14.25 -27.99 -27.31
CA VAL A 33 -14.78 -27.29 -26.13
C VAL A 33 -13.84 -27.45 -24.94
N ARG A 34 -13.29 -28.65 -24.69
CA ARG A 34 -12.26 -28.86 -23.66
C ARG A 34 -10.99 -28.07 -23.93
N THR A 35 -10.51 -28.07 -25.17
CA THR A 35 -9.33 -27.30 -25.58
C THR A 35 -9.57 -25.80 -25.41
N GLY A 36 -10.75 -25.30 -25.78
CA GLY A 36 -11.14 -23.91 -25.56
C GLY A 36 -11.24 -23.52 -24.07
N GLN A 37 -11.79 -24.41 -23.22
CA GLN A 37 -11.87 -24.19 -21.77
C GLN A 37 -10.49 -24.22 -21.11
N LEU A 38 -9.61 -25.15 -21.52
CA LEU A 38 -8.25 -25.27 -20.99
C LEU A 38 -7.41 -24.05 -21.37
N LEU A 39 -7.52 -23.59 -22.61
CA LEU A 39 -6.85 -22.38 -23.07
C LEU A 39 -7.33 -21.17 -22.27
N ARG A 40 -8.65 -20.95 -22.11
CA ARG A 40 -9.19 -19.85 -21.30
C ARG A 40 -8.71 -19.86 -19.86
N ALA A 41 -8.69 -21.04 -19.22
CA ALA A 41 -8.20 -21.20 -17.85
C ALA A 41 -6.70 -20.82 -17.76
N ARG A 42 -5.89 -21.23 -18.73
CA ARG A 42 -4.46 -20.88 -18.80
C ARG A 42 -4.24 -19.41 -19.12
N THR A 43 -5.04 -18.79 -20.00
CA THR A 43 -4.93 -17.35 -20.28
C THR A 43 -5.28 -16.52 -19.05
N ALA A 44 -6.31 -16.90 -18.28
CA ALA A 44 -6.66 -16.23 -17.02
C ALA A 44 -5.56 -16.38 -15.96
N GLN A 45 -4.96 -17.57 -15.86
CA GLN A 45 -3.87 -17.85 -14.93
C GLN A 45 -2.58 -17.09 -15.30
N LEU A 46 -2.24 -17.02 -16.59
CA LEU A 46 -1.11 -16.23 -17.09
C LEU A 46 -1.36 -14.72 -16.97
N ALA A 47 -2.60 -14.25 -17.17
CA ALA A 47 -2.98 -12.86 -16.93
C ALA A 47 -2.85 -12.46 -15.46
N ALA A 48 -3.21 -13.35 -14.51
CA ALA A 48 -3.03 -13.09 -13.08
C ALA A 48 -1.53 -13.03 -12.69
N ILE A 49 -0.69 -13.88 -13.28
CA ILE A 49 0.76 -13.87 -13.07
C ILE A 49 1.39 -12.63 -13.73
N SER A 50 0.97 -12.28 -14.94
CA SER A 50 1.41 -11.08 -15.66
C SER A 50 0.93 -9.79 -14.99
N ALA A 51 -0.27 -9.75 -14.41
CA ALA A 51 -0.76 -8.59 -13.66
C ALA A 51 0.04 -8.39 -12.37
N ARG A 52 0.48 -9.48 -11.74
CA ARG A 52 1.39 -9.46 -10.57
C ARG A 52 2.82 -9.05 -10.94
N ALA A 53 3.28 -9.41 -12.14
CA ALA A 53 4.59 -8.99 -12.68
C ALA A 53 4.58 -7.58 -13.30
N ALA A 54 3.41 -7.09 -13.72
CA ALA A 54 3.20 -5.73 -14.25
C ALA A 54 2.86 -4.72 -13.15
N HIS A 55 2.71 -5.16 -11.90
CA HIS A 55 2.83 -4.25 -10.76
C HIS A 55 4.30 -3.89 -10.63
N THR A 56 4.69 -2.79 -11.27
CA THR A 56 5.87 -2.03 -10.86
C THR A 56 5.56 -1.53 -9.45
N SER A 57 5.79 -2.38 -8.44
CA SER A 57 5.53 -2.05 -7.04
C SER A 57 6.47 -0.90 -6.67
N GLU A 58 5.88 0.29 -6.51
CA GLU A 58 6.59 1.42 -5.92
C GLU A 58 6.69 1.15 -4.41
N LEU A 59 7.70 0.34 -4.05
CA LEU A 59 8.01 0.06 -2.65
C LEU A 59 8.62 1.30 -2.02
N LEU A 60 7.88 1.91 -1.11
CA LEU A 60 8.33 3.02 -0.28
C LEU A 60 8.88 2.48 1.03
N ARG A 61 10.12 2.87 1.38
CA ARG A 61 10.69 2.56 2.69
C ARG A 61 10.21 3.57 3.73
N ALA A 62 9.72 3.08 4.85
CA ALA A 62 9.22 3.90 5.94
C ALA A 62 9.74 3.42 7.30
N ILE A 63 9.98 4.36 8.22
CA ILE A 63 10.24 4.04 9.62
C ILE A 63 8.91 3.89 10.36
N VAL A 64 8.81 2.87 11.20
CA VAL A 64 7.65 2.65 12.07
C VAL A 64 7.88 3.40 13.38
N LEU A 65 6.95 4.29 13.69
CA LEU A 65 6.88 5.12 14.88
C LEU A 65 5.77 4.59 15.78
N ARG A 66 6.00 4.60 17.09
CA ARG A 66 4.95 4.32 18.08
C ARG A 66 4.58 5.60 18.81
N VAL A 67 3.28 5.84 18.94
CA VAL A 67 2.70 6.92 19.74
C VAL A 67 1.51 6.35 20.50
N GLY A 68 1.57 6.39 21.83
CA GLY A 68 0.63 5.68 22.69
C GLY A 68 0.59 4.18 22.36
N GLN A 69 -0.59 3.67 22.01
CA GLN A 69 -0.83 2.28 21.62
C GLN A 69 -0.87 2.05 20.11
N GLU A 70 -0.67 3.11 19.31
CA GLU A 70 -0.81 3.07 17.85
C GLU A 70 0.55 3.16 17.15
N ARG A 71 0.58 2.65 15.92
CA ARG A 71 1.77 2.63 15.06
C ARG A 71 1.51 3.42 13.79
N TYR A 72 2.50 4.21 13.41
CA TYR A 72 2.48 5.06 12.23
C TYR A 72 3.74 4.84 11.41
N ALA A 73 3.63 5.01 10.10
CA ALA A 73 4.75 4.95 9.18
C ALA A 73 5.09 6.35 8.69
N LEU A 74 6.38 6.70 8.70
CA LEU A 74 6.89 7.92 8.10
C LEU A 74 7.92 7.56 7.01
N PRO A 75 7.81 8.10 5.78
CA PRO A 75 8.78 7.83 4.72
C PRO A 75 10.20 8.11 5.17
N ILE A 76 11.12 7.17 4.97
CA ILE A 76 12.50 7.32 5.45
C ILE A 76 13.23 8.48 4.77
N ASP A 77 12.85 8.80 3.53
CA ASP A 77 13.42 9.90 2.78
C ASP A 77 13.03 11.27 3.35
N SER A 78 11.97 11.33 4.16
CA SER A 78 11.58 12.54 4.91
C SER A 78 12.32 12.69 6.24
N VAL A 79 13.14 11.70 6.63
CA VAL A 79 13.82 11.68 7.93
C VAL A 79 15.30 12.01 7.76
N HIS A 80 15.76 13.02 8.49
CA HIS A 80 17.17 13.40 8.53
C HIS A 80 17.91 12.56 9.57
N GLU A 81 17.40 12.52 10.80
CA GLU A 81 18.03 11.81 11.91
C GLU A 81 16.98 11.40 12.96
N VAL A 82 17.23 10.30 13.67
CA VAL A 82 16.47 9.91 14.87
C VAL A 82 17.41 9.93 16.07
N THR A 83 17.09 10.76 17.06
CA THR A 83 17.87 10.89 18.30
C THR A 83 16.98 10.78 19.54
N LYS A 84 17.58 10.72 20.73
CA LYS A 84 16.85 10.76 22.00
C LYS A 84 16.43 12.20 22.29
N LEU A 85 15.24 12.38 22.85
CA LEU A 85 14.83 13.68 23.39
C LEU A 85 15.73 14.00 24.60
N ALA A 86 16.49 15.09 24.51
CA ALA A 86 17.43 15.51 25.56
C ALA A 86 16.91 16.75 26.30
N SER A 87 17.20 17.95 25.79
CA SER A 87 16.76 19.22 26.36
C SER A 87 15.85 19.93 25.38
N VAL A 88 14.73 20.44 25.89
CA VAL A 88 13.74 21.22 25.15
C VAL A 88 13.60 22.56 25.83
N ALA A 89 13.77 23.65 25.07
CA ALA A 89 13.40 24.99 25.50
C ALA A 89 11.92 25.21 25.17
N VAL A 90 11.10 25.40 26.21
CA VAL A 90 9.66 25.65 26.04
C VAL A 90 9.45 26.99 25.35
N VAL A 91 8.58 27.02 24.33
CA VAL A 91 8.21 28.24 23.62
C VAL A 91 6.92 28.80 24.25
N PRO A 92 6.95 30.01 24.84
CA PRO A 92 5.75 30.62 25.41
C PRO A 92 4.71 30.91 24.33
N GLY A 93 3.44 30.56 24.60
CA GLY A 93 2.32 30.84 23.69
C GLY A 93 2.21 29.90 22.49
N ALA A 94 3.07 28.88 22.40
CA ALA A 94 3.04 27.93 21.30
C ALA A 94 1.77 27.05 21.36
N GLY A 95 1.31 26.60 20.19
CA GLY A 95 0.16 25.71 20.05
C GLY A 95 0.33 24.38 20.79
N ASN A 96 -0.78 23.65 20.99
CA ASN A 96 -0.79 22.39 21.75
C ASN A 96 0.15 21.31 21.16
N SER A 97 0.46 21.41 19.86
CA SER A 97 1.37 20.48 19.20
C SER A 97 2.84 20.83 19.39
N ALA A 98 3.18 22.08 19.72
CA ALA A 98 4.54 22.53 19.86
C ALA A 98 5.11 22.14 21.23
N VAL A 99 6.13 21.29 21.22
CA VAL A 99 6.84 20.85 22.44
C VAL A 99 7.89 21.89 22.82
N GLY A 100 8.54 22.50 21.84
CA GLY A 100 9.47 23.61 22.04
C GLY A 100 10.60 23.63 21.01
N ILE A 101 11.72 24.27 21.35
CA ILE A 101 12.93 24.31 20.52
C ILE A 101 13.96 23.36 21.09
N ILE A 102 14.60 22.58 20.21
CA ILE A 102 15.71 21.70 20.56
C ILE A 102 16.98 22.14 19.83
N ASN A 103 18.13 21.81 20.41
CA ASN A 103 19.42 21.96 19.73
C ASN A 103 19.79 20.64 19.05
N TRP A 104 19.89 20.65 17.72
CA TRP A 104 20.31 19.52 16.91
C TRP A 104 21.57 19.91 16.13
N HIS A 105 22.72 19.30 16.48
CA HIS A 105 24.06 19.60 15.92
C HIS A 105 24.43 21.10 15.88
N GLY A 106 23.95 21.91 16.83
CA GLY A 106 24.20 23.35 16.88
C GLY A 106 23.13 24.20 16.18
N GLU A 107 22.18 23.56 15.50
CA GLU A 107 21.03 24.22 14.87
C GLU A 107 19.81 24.17 15.77
N LEU A 108 19.07 25.29 15.82
CA LEU A 108 17.80 25.37 16.55
C LEU A 108 16.69 24.83 15.67
N VAL A 109 16.03 23.78 16.15
CA VAL A 109 14.97 23.07 15.43
C VAL A 109 13.70 23.12 16.27
N MET A 110 12.56 23.42 15.64
CA MET A 110 11.28 23.38 16.32
C MET A 110 10.77 21.94 16.42
N ALA A 111 10.47 21.49 17.63
CA ALA A 111 10.00 20.16 17.94
C ALA A 111 8.49 20.17 18.24
N TYR A 112 7.75 19.29 17.56
CA TYR A 112 6.32 19.11 17.70
C TYR A 112 6.00 17.70 18.17
N GLY A 113 5.00 17.52 19.03
CA GLY A 113 4.53 16.21 19.45
C GLY A 113 3.68 15.56 18.37
N LEU A 114 3.95 14.31 18.02
CA LEU A 114 3.13 13.61 17.02
C LEU A 114 1.71 13.30 17.53
N ALA A 115 1.56 12.99 18.82
CA ALA A 115 0.25 12.71 19.44
C ALA A 115 -0.80 13.83 19.21
N PRO A 116 -0.54 15.09 19.57
CA PRO A 116 -1.50 16.17 19.31
C PRO A 116 -1.73 16.42 17.81
N LEU A 117 -0.74 16.18 16.95
CA LEU A 117 -0.89 16.32 15.50
C LEU A 117 -1.81 15.28 14.88
N ILE A 118 -1.87 14.07 15.44
CA ILE A 118 -2.74 12.98 14.97
C ILE A 118 -4.04 12.87 15.76
N GLY A 119 -4.27 13.80 16.69
CA GLY A 119 -5.52 13.91 17.45
C GLY A 119 -5.66 12.89 18.59
N ILE A 120 -4.55 12.36 19.11
CA ILE A 120 -4.55 11.47 20.29
C ILE A 120 -3.86 12.13 21.48
N ASP A 121 -4.21 11.68 22.67
CA ASP A 121 -3.56 12.15 23.90
C ASP A 121 -2.14 11.57 23.98
N ALA A 122 -1.18 12.43 24.31
CA ALA A 122 0.19 11.99 24.54
C ALA A 122 0.25 11.10 25.79
N ASP A 123 0.97 9.98 25.72
CA ASP A 123 1.21 9.15 26.89
C ASP A 123 2.23 9.85 27.80
N GLU A 124 1.76 10.42 28.92
CA GLU A 124 2.62 11.08 29.91
C GLU A 124 3.60 10.11 30.58
N ASN A 125 3.31 8.81 30.60
CA ASN A 125 4.19 7.79 31.16
C ASN A 125 5.25 7.29 30.17
N ALA A 126 5.21 7.73 28.91
CA ALA A 126 6.20 7.34 27.92
C ALA A 126 7.59 7.86 28.30
N THR A 127 8.48 6.95 28.68
CA THR A 127 9.90 7.25 28.97
C THR A 127 10.76 7.02 27.73
N GLY A 128 11.82 7.81 27.60
CA GLY A 128 12.80 7.63 26.52
C GLY A 128 12.32 8.05 25.12
N ARG A 129 11.42 9.04 25.07
CA ARG A 129 10.92 9.66 23.83
C ARG A 129 12.05 9.96 22.85
N LYS A 130 11.72 9.82 21.56
CA LYS A 130 12.63 10.05 20.44
C LYS A 130 12.26 11.34 19.73
N VAL A 131 13.26 11.93 19.12
CA VAL A 131 13.14 13.06 18.22
C VAL A 131 13.45 12.55 16.82
N VAL A 132 12.53 12.75 15.90
CA VAL A 132 12.69 12.49 14.48
C VAL A 132 12.85 13.83 13.78
N VAL A 133 14.07 14.16 13.37
CA VAL A 133 14.37 15.39 12.62
C VAL A 133 13.95 15.19 11.18
N LEU A 134 13.13 16.10 10.64
CA LEU A 134 12.60 15.99 9.29
C LEU A 134 13.55 16.62 8.26
N ARG A 135 13.57 16.05 7.05
CA ARG A 135 14.27 16.63 5.89
C ARG A 135 13.40 17.67 5.20
N GLY A 136 14.03 18.80 4.90
CA GLY A 136 13.39 19.90 4.20
C GLY A 136 12.41 20.65 5.09
N GLY A 137 12.40 21.97 4.92
CA GLY A 137 11.69 22.90 5.82
C GLY A 137 12.68 23.89 6.40
N GLU A 138 12.44 25.16 6.14
CA GLU A 138 13.05 26.27 6.88
C GLU A 138 11.93 27.05 7.57
N PRO A 139 11.99 27.24 8.89
CA PRO A 139 13.02 26.72 9.81
C PRO A 139 12.94 25.19 9.98
N GLY A 140 14.01 24.59 10.51
CA GLY A 140 14.10 23.14 10.71
C GLY A 140 13.00 22.59 11.62
N LEU A 141 12.45 21.42 11.26
CA LEU A 141 11.32 20.78 11.95
C LEU A 141 11.71 19.40 12.52
N ALA A 142 11.15 19.07 13.68
CA ALA A 142 11.29 17.76 14.30
C ALA A 142 9.99 17.27 14.93
N LEU A 143 9.82 15.95 14.99
CA LEU A 143 8.71 15.28 15.66
C LEU A 143 9.19 14.57 16.93
N VAL A 144 8.46 14.74 18.02
CA VAL A 144 8.62 13.96 19.25
C VAL A 144 7.64 12.80 19.22
N VAL A 145 8.19 11.59 19.38
CA VAL A 145 7.45 10.33 19.39
C VAL A 145 7.87 9.49 20.60
N ASP A 146 7.08 8.49 20.96
CA ASP A 146 7.40 7.65 22.12
C ASP A 146 8.55 6.70 21.80
N SER A 147 8.53 6.07 20.62
CA SER A 147 9.65 5.27 20.15
C SER A 147 9.67 5.09 18.64
N VAL A 148 10.83 4.67 18.12
CA VAL A 148 11.02 4.22 16.74
C VAL A 148 11.34 2.74 16.78
N GLU A 149 10.64 1.95 15.97
CA GLU A 149 10.70 0.49 16.02
C GLU A 149 11.65 -0.07 14.95
N HIS A 150 11.18 -0.21 13.72
CA HIS A 150 11.92 -0.82 12.62
C HIS A 150 11.55 -0.15 11.29
N VAL A 151 12.25 -0.52 10.21
CA VAL A 151 11.96 -0.05 8.85
C VAL A 151 11.11 -1.10 8.14
N VAL A 152 10.11 -0.64 7.39
CA VAL A 152 9.24 -1.47 6.55
C VAL A 152 9.25 -0.97 5.12
N GLU A 153 8.93 -1.88 4.19
CA GLU A 153 8.64 -1.54 2.79
C GLU A 153 7.13 -1.58 2.59
N ILE A 154 6.57 -0.50 2.04
CA ILE A 154 5.15 -0.31 1.83
C ILE A 154 4.91 -0.20 0.34
N ASP A 155 4.07 -1.07 -0.20
CA ASP A 155 3.57 -0.91 -1.57
C ASP A 155 2.55 0.24 -1.59
N VAL A 156 2.96 1.36 -2.18
CA VAL A 156 2.15 2.59 -2.23
C VAL A 156 0.86 2.38 -3.02
N VAL A 157 0.86 1.48 -4.01
CA VAL A 157 -0.30 1.19 -4.84
C VAL A 157 -1.35 0.37 -4.08
N ALA A 158 -0.92 -0.40 -3.08
CA ALA A 158 -1.79 -1.21 -2.23
C ALA A 158 -2.38 -0.45 -1.03
N LEU A 159 -2.03 0.84 -0.84
CA LEU A 159 -2.57 1.65 0.24
C LEU A 159 -4.08 1.83 0.11
N GLN A 160 -4.78 1.57 1.21
CA GLN A 160 -6.20 1.86 1.33
C GLN A 160 -6.40 3.31 1.77
N PRO A 161 -7.44 4.00 1.28
CA PRO A 161 -7.76 5.33 1.77
C PRO A 161 -8.11 5.30 3.26
N VAL A 162 -7.67 6.31 4.00
CA VAL A 162 -8.08 6.50 5.40
C VAL A 162 -9.49 7.07 5.40
N ASP A 163 -10.39 6.50 6.19
CA ASP A 163 -11.74 7.04 6.35
C ASP A 163 -11.65 8.42 7.03
N PRO A 164 -12.12 9.50 6.39
CA PRO A 164 -12.10 10.85 6.96
C PRO A 164 -12.83 10.97 8.30
N ASN A 165 -13.80 10.09 8.57
CA ASN A 165 -14.55 10.09 9.82
C ASN A 165 -13.89 9.27 10.92
N ALA A 166 -12.94 8.38 10.57
CA ALA A 166 -12.27 7.51 11.54
C ALA A 166 -11.17 8.24 12.32
N SER A 167 -10.58 9.31 11.75
CA SER A 167 -9.59 10.13 12.43
C SER A 167 -9.84 11.61 12.18
N ARG A 168 -9.84 12.41 13.26
CA ARG A 168 -9.99 13.88 13.19
C ARG A 168 -8.92 14.56 12.35
N GLN A 169 -7.80 13.87 12.09
CA GLN A 169 -6.69 14.34 11.29
C GLN A 169 -6.38 13.38 10.12
N ALA A 170 -7.41 12.84 9.45
CA ALA A 170 -7.22 11.99 8.26
C ALA A 170 -6.35 12.65 7.16
N ASP A 171 -6.34 13.98 7.09
CA ASP A 171 -5.66 14.76 6.05
C ASP A 171 -4.14 14.59 6.02
N ILE A 172 -3.48 14.34 7.17
CA ILE A 172 -2.03 14.16 7.22
C ILE A 172 -1.57 12.76 6.77
N PHE A 173 -2.51 11.84 6.54
CA PHE A 173 -2.21 10.47 6.12
C PHE A 173 -2.37 10.31 4.61
N ARG A 174 -1.41 9.61 4.01
CA ARG A 174 -1.46 9.21 2.60
C ARG A 174 -2.38 8.00 2.39
N GLY A 175 -2.43 7.10 3.38
CA GLY A 175 -3.20 5.86 3.30
C GLY A 175 -2.90 4.92 4.47
N MET A 176 -3.53 3.75 4.45
CA MET A 176 -3.37 2.68 5.43
C MET A 176 -2.95 1.38 4.75
N THR A 177 -2.03 0.63 5.35
CA THR A 177 -1.69 -0.72 4.89
C THR A 177 -2.72 -1.75 5.36
N SER A 178 -2.68 -2.96 4.81
CA SER A 178 -3.52 -4.08 5.27
C SER A 178 -3.33 -4.45 6.74
N ASP A 179 -2.16 -4.13 7.31
CA ASP A 179 -1.80 -4.45 8.69
C ASP A 179 -2.13 -3.29 9.66
N ALA A 180 -3.03 -2.40 9.23
CA ALA A 180 -3.48 -1.22 9.96
C ALA A 180 -2.34 -0.23 10.32
N LEU A 181 -1.31 -0.14 9.47
CA LEU A 181 -0.25 0.87 9.62
C LEU A 181 -0.63 2.10 8.80
N LEU A 182 -0.78 3.24 9.47
CA LEU A 182 -1.10 4.52 8.83
C LEU A 182 0.17 5.18 8.30
N LEU A 183 0.23 5.43 7.00
CA LEU A 183 1.33 6.12 6.35
C LEU A 183 1.10 7.63 6.39
N ILE A 184 2.00 8.35 7.05
CA ILE A 184 2.02 9.81 7.08
C ILE A 184 2.51 10.34 5.74
N ASP A 185 1.80 11.34 5.21
CA ASP A 185 2.23 12.12 4.05
C ASP A 185 3.19 13.23 4.51
N ASP A 186 4.45 13.16 4.08
CA ASP A 186 5.47 14.08 4.57
C ASP A 186 5.22 15.52 4.10
N ALA A 187 4.68 15.72 2.90
CA ALA A 187 4.38 17.04 2.38
C ALA A 187 3.24 17.70 3.16
N ARG A 188 2.16 16.95 3.42
CA ARG A 188 1.02 17.45 4.22
C ARG A 188 1.40 17.69 5.68
N LEU A 189 2.21 16.80 6.26
CA LEU A 189 2.74 16.97 7.61
C LEU A 189 3.55 18.28 7.70
N LYS A 190 4.53 18.50 6.80
CA LYS A 190 5.37 19.70 6.81
C LYS A 190 4.55 20.97 6.60
N ALA A 191 3.59 20.96 5.66
CA ALA A 191 2.69 22.08 5.43
C ALA A 191 1.92 22.43 6.71
N ARG A 192 1.39 21.42 7.40
CA ARG A 192 0.65 21.61 8.66
C ARG A 192 1.50 22.23 9.77
N LEU A 193 2.73 21.75 9.93
CA LEU A 193 3.67 22.29 10.92
C LEU A 193 4.05 23.74 10.61
N HIS A 194 4.24 24.07 9.33
CA HIS A 194 4.56 25.42 8.90
C HIS A 194 3.39 26.40 9.15
N GLU A 195 2.16 25.97 8.88
CA GLU A 195 0.96 26.76 9.22
C GLU A 195 0.87 27.03 10.73
N GLU A 196 1.17 26.03 11.56
CA GLU A 196 1.11 26.17 13.03
C GLU A 196 2.22 27.08 13.57
N LEU A 197 3.38 27.11 12.91
CA LEU A 197 4.46 28.04 13.21
C LEU A 197 4.08 29.49 12.93
N GLU A 198 3.49 29.75 11.76
CA GLU A 198 3.09 31.10 11.34
C GLU A 198 1.89 31.64 12.14
N ALA A 199 1.10 30.73 12.74
CA ALA A 199 -0.05 31.08 13.56
C ALA A 199 0.29 31.38 15.04
N ALA A 200 1.52 31.11 15.49
CA ALA A 200 1.99 31.27 16.87
C ALA A 200 2.74 32.60 17.08
#